data_AF-A0A2P8HEP8-F1
#
_entry.id   AF-A0A2P8HEP8-F1
#
_cell.length_a   1.000
_cell.length_b   1.000
_cell.length_c   1.000
_cell.angle_alpha   90.00
_cell.angle_beta   90.00
_cell.angle_gamma   90.00
#
_symmetry.space_group_name_H-M   'P 1'
#
loop_
_entity.id
_entity.type
_entity.pdbx_description
1 polymer ?
#
loop_
_entity_poly.entity_id
_entity_poly.type
_entity_poly.pdbx_seq_one_letter_code
_entity_poly.pdbx_strand_id
1 'polypeptide(L)'
;MNRKCIIAGLICCMGLGMANSSNVMGQVAAIKADAVKGGSLIGRWDIKVNENVTEKPSWLEVELSGFHTLVGRFVSTGGSARPISKVTFDNGKFSFSIPPQWESEDKDLSLEGTLTAAGISGTIHTSSGQTYAFTGVKAPDLIRTSVPVWGKPVRLFNGKDLSGWKALGENQWIVKDGILTSPHSGANLISEQTFTDFKLHVEFRYQKNSNSGVYLRGRYETQIIDNPKTEHPSSHLFGGIYGFLVPNEMVVLNPGQWQTFDITLVGRIVTVVANGKTIICNQEIPGITGGALDSNEGEPGPIYFQGDHGPIEFRNIVITPAK
;
A
#
# COMPACT_ATOMS: atom_id res chain seq x y z
N MET A 1 3.00 56.13 47.80
CA MET A 1 2.28 57.41 47.60
C MET A 1 2.71 57.98 46.24
N ASN A 2 1.74 58.08 45.31
CA ASN A 2 1.72 58.85 44.05
C ASN A 2 2.86 58.80 42.98
N ARG A 3 2.46 58.25 41.82
CA ARG A 3 2.53 58.78 40.44
C ARG A 3 3.89 59.26 39.87
N LYS A 4 4.25 58.75 38.68
CA LYS A 4 3.91 59.33 37.36
C LYS A 4 4.50 58.49 36.21
N CYS A 5 3.72 58.42 35.14
CA CYS A 5 4.06 57.82 33.84
C CYS A 5 4.89 58.82 33.02
N ILE A 6 5.93 58.37 32.29
CA ILE A 6 6.43 59.05 31.09
C ILE A 6 6.76 58.00 30.04
N ILE A 7 6.11 58.18 28.89
CA ILE A 7 6.26 57.49 27.62
C ILE A 7 7.52 58.04 26.94
N ALA A 8 8.41 57.16 26.49
CA ALA A 8 9.42 57.48 25.50
C ALA A 8 9.21 56.55 24.31
N GLY A 9 8.67 57.11 23.22
CA GLY A 9 8.47 56.41 21.97
C GLY A 9 9.82 56.15 21.29
N LEU A 10 10.10 54.88 20.98
CA LEU A 10 11.13 54.52 20.03
C LEU A 10 10.50 54.54 18.64
N ILE A 11 10.78 55.59 17.87
CA ILE A 11 10.52 55.63 16.43
C ILE A 11 11.54 54.67 15.80
N CYS A 12 11.11 53.45 15.49
CA CYS A 12 11.86 52.57 14.62
C CYS A 12 11.58 53.01 13.18
N CYS A 13 12.57 53.61 12.52
CA CYS A 13 12.52 53.90 11.10
C CYS A 13 12.26 52.59 10.33
N MET A 14 11.09 52.47 9.71
CA MET A 14 10.84 51.48 8.67
C MET A 14 11.76 51.79 7.49
N GLY A 15 12.83 51.01 7.35
CA GLY A 15 13.48 50.84 6.06
C GLY A 15 12.49 50.11 5.17
N LEU A 16 11.84 50.85 4.27
CA LEU A 16 11.11 50.33 3.12
C LEU A 16 12.11 49.62 2.20
N GLY A 17 12.48 48.39 2.56
CA GLY A 17 12.97 47.41 1.60
C GLY A 17 11.80 47.09 0.69
N MET A 18 11.79 47.66 -0.51
CA MET A 18 10.94 47.19 -1.60
C MET A 18 11.37 45.74 -1.92
N ALA A 19 10.76 44.78 -1.23
CA ALA A 19 10.78 43.40 -1.67
C ALA A 19 9.96 43.36 -2.96
N ASN A 20 10.65 43.25 -4.11
CA ASN A 20 10.04 42.92 -5.38
C ASN A 20 9.22 41.64 -5.19
N SER A 21 7.90 41.79 -5.13
CA SER A 21 6.92 40.71 -4.96
C SER A 21 6.70 39.90 -6.25
N SER A 22 7.69 39.83 -7.14
CA SER A 22 7.53 39.37 -8.52
C SER A 22 8.23 38.06 -8.84
N ASN A 23 8.50 37.17 -7.86
CA ASN A 23 9.14 35.88 -8.16
C ASN A 23 8.69 34.66 -7.33
N VAL A 24 7.71 34.77 -6.44
CA VAL A 24 7.27 33.60 -5.65
C VAL A 24 6.25 32.72 -6.42
N MET A 25 5.54 33.28 -7.41
CA MET A 25 4.59 32.51 -8.24
C MET A 25 5.25 31.73 -9.40
N GLY A 26 6.55 31.89 -9.64
CA GLY A 26 7.27 31.20 -10.73
C GLY A 26 7.76 29.79 -10.39
N GLN A 27 7.70 29.35 -9.13
CA GLN A 27 8.31 28.09 -8.69
C GLN A 27 7.40 26.86 -8.76
N VAL A 28 6.12 27.02 -9.12
CA VAL A 28 5.19 25.88 -9.28
C VAL A 28 4.43 26.01 -10.60
N ALA A 29 5.12 26.31 -11.69
CA ALA A 29 4.61 25.87 -12.98
C ALA A 29 4.72 24.35 -12.98
N ALA A 30 3.57 23.64 -12.99
CA ALA A 30 3.56 22.19 -13.18
C ALA A 30 4.38 21.90 -14.44
N ILE A 31 5.58 21.36 -14.26
CA ILE A 31 6.42 20.92 -15.37
C ILE A 31 5.54 19.92 -16.10
N LYS A 32 5.11 20.28 -17.32
CA LYS A 32 4.34 19.36 -18.15
C LYS A 32 5.21 18.14 -18.32
N ALA A 33 4.69 16.95 -17.99
CA ALA A 33 5.43 15.70 -18.13
C ALA A 33 6.10 15.60 -19.51
N ASP A 34 5.41 16.07 -20.56
CA ASP A 34 5.89 16.13 -21.95
C ASP A 34 7.18 16.93 -22.18
N ALA A 35 7.55 17.83 -21.26
CA ALA A 35 8.76 18.64 -21.35
C ALA A 35 10.00 17.96 -20.75
N VAL A 36 9.83 16.82 -20.07
CA VAL A 36 10.94 16.08 -19.43
C VAL A 36 11.28 14.83 -20.25
N LYS A 37 12.57 14.56 -20.42
CA LYS A 37 13.03 13.31 -21.03
C LYS A 37 12.47 12.12 -20.23
N GLY A 38 11.67 11.28 -20.90
CA GLY A 38 11.00 10.14 -20.26
C GLY A 38 9.71 10.48 -19.52
N GLY A 39 9.17 11.68 -19.70
CA GLY A 39 7.92 12.09 -19.05
C GLY A 39 6.71 11.21 -19.36
N SER A 40 6.68 10.56 -20.52
CA SER A 40 5.64 9.58 -20.86
C SER A 40 5.67 8.31 -19.97
N LEU A 41 6.78 8.04 -19.28
CA LEU A 41 6.89 6.96 -18.30
C LEU A 41 6.28 7.34 -16.94
N ILE A 42 6.19 8.64 -16.61
CA ILE A 42 5.69 9.14 -15.32
C ILE A 42 4.27 8.61 -15.06
N GLY A 43 4.03 8.14 -13.84
CA GLY A 43 2.79 7.56 -13.36
C GLY A 43 2.99 6.14 -12.85
N ARG A 44 1.86 5.46 -12.63
CA ARG A 44 1.81 4.13 -12.01
C ARG A 44 1.48 3.07 -13.04
N TRP A 45 2.04 1.88 -12.85
CA TRP A 45 2.00 0.79 -13.81
C TRP A 45 1.66 -0.52 -13.11
N ASP A 46 0.59 -1.16 -13.56
CA ASP A 46 0.21 -2.51 -13.17
C ASP A 46 1.03 -3.48 -14.01
N ILE A 47 1.94 -4.22 -13.36
CA ILE A 47 2.89 -5.12 -14.03
C ILE A 47 2.48 -6.57 -13.80
N LYS A 48 2.67 -7.39 -14.84
CA LYS A 48 2.64 -8.85 -14.81
C LYS A 48 4.02 -9.38 -15.13
N VAL A 49 4.55 -10.22 -14.24
CA VAL A 49 5.85 -10.89 -14.39
C VAL A 49 5.62 -12.36 -14.73
N ASN A 50 6.26 -12.85 -15.77
CA ASN A 50 6.12 -14.24 -16.24
C ASN A 50 7.16 -15.13 -15.56
N GLU A 51 6.84 -15.62 -14.37
CA GLU A 51 7.70 -16.54 -13.61
C GLU A 51 7.37 -18.00 -13.93
N ASN A 52 8.22 -18.65 -14.73
CA ASN A 52 8.16 -20.11 -14.97
C ASN A 52 6.73 -20.61 -15.27
N VAL A 53 6.07 -19.99 -16.25
CA VAL A 53 4.67 -20.19 -16.71
C VAL A 53 3.53 -19.62 -15.86
N THR A 54 3.83 -19.01 -14.70
CA THR A 54 2.82 -18.33 -13.88
C THR A 54 2.96 -16.81 -14.00
N GLU A 55 1.87 -16.11 -14.29
CA GLU A 55 1.83 -14.65 -14.18
C GLU A 55 1.77 -14.25 -12.70
N LYS A 56 2.69 -13.40 -12.27
CA LYS A 56 2.75 -12.84 -10.92
C LYS A 56 2.55 -11.32 -10.96
N PRO A 57 1.81 -10.74 -10.01
CA PRO A 57 1.62 -9.31 -9.96
C PRO A 57 2.88 -8.60 -9.48
N SER A 58 3.09 -7.41 -10.01
CA SER A 58 4.16 -6.47 -9.66
C SER A 58 3.67 -5.06 -9.99
N TRP A 59 4.40 -4.04 -9.54
CA TRP A 59 3.98 -2.66 -9.74
C TRP A 59 5.17 -1.70 -9.79
N LEU A 60 5.03 -0.65 -10.59
CA LEU A 60 6.02 0.42 -10.73
C LEU A 60 5.35 1.78 -10.67
N GLU A 61 5.92 2.69 -9.90
CA GLU A 61 5.66 4.11 -10.01
C GLU A 61 6.92 4.83 -10.45
N VAL A 62 6.74 5.74 -11.41
CA VAL A 62 7.77 6.67 -11.84
C VAL A 62 7.27 8.08 -11.62
N GLU A 63 8.07 8.90 -10.97
CA GLU A 63 7.76 10.29 -10.69
C GLU A 63 8.94 11.20 -11.05
N LEU A 64 8.65 12.49 -11.19
CA LEU A 64 9.65 13.51 -11.45
C LEU A 64 10.18 14.09 -10.14
N SER A 65 11.48 13.90 -9.88
CA SER A 65 12.21 14.58 -8.82
C SER A 65 12.88 15.85 -9.37
N GLY A 66 12.40 17.00 -8.89
CA GLY A 66 12.83 18.31 -9.35
C GLY A 66 12.45 18.54 -10.81
N PHE A 67 13.44 18.84 -11.65
CA PHE A 67 13.21 19.25 -13.04
C PHE A 67 13.61 18.20 -14.09
N HIS A 68 14.42 17.21 -13.73
CA HIS A 68 15.10 16.35 -14.73
C HIS A 68 15.21 14.88 -14.33
N THR A 69 15.14 14.55 -13.04
CA THR A 69 15.47 13.21 -12.56
C THR A 69 14.19 12.42 -12.38
N LEU A 70 14.07 11.30 -13.08
CA LEU A 70 13.02 10.33 -12.78
C LEU A 70 13.45 9.48 -11.59
N VAL A 71 12.58 9.35 -10.61
CA VAL A 71 12.71 8.47 -9.43
C VAL A 71 11.43 7.65 -9.31
N GLY A 72 11.29 6.83 -8.28
CA GLY A 72 10.06 6.06 -8.14
C GLY A 72 10.05 5.04 -7.03
N ARG A 73 9.15 4.07 -7.18
CA ARG A 73 9.00 2.93 -6.28
C ARG A 73 8.68 1.67 -7.09
N PHE A 74 9.17 0.53 -6.63
CA PHE A 74 8.91 -0.76 -7.26
C PHE A 74 8.47 -1.81 -6.24
N VAL A 75 7.44 -2.56 -6.57
CA VAL A 75 6.99 -3.75 -5.82
C VAL A 75 7.26 -4.96 -6.71
N SER A 76 8.09 -5.89 -6.22
CA SER A 76 8.36 -7.14 -6.91
C SER A 76 7.18 -8.12 -6.73
N THR A 77 7.32 -9.37 -7.18
CA THR A 77 6.33 -10.43 -7.00
C THR A 77 6.10 -10.82 -5.53
N GLY A 78 6.99 -10.36 -4.64
CA GLY A 78 6.85 -10.35 -3.18
C GLY A 78 7.64 -9.20 -2.57
N GLY A 79 7.63 -9.11 -1.23
CA GLY A 79 8.29 -8.03 -0.49
C GLY A 79 7.54 -6.71 -0.56
N SER A 80 8.15 -5.61 -0.10
CA SER A 80 7.47 -4.32 -0.05
C SER A 80 7.78 -3.44 -1.25
N ALA A 81 7.11 -2.29 -1.33
CA ALA A 81 7.57 -1.21 -2.18
C ALA A 81 8.99 -0.78 -1.77
N ARG A 82 9.89 -0.70 -2.74
CA ARG A 82 11.29 -0.28 -2.58
C ARG A 82 11.51 1.02 -3.34
N PRO A 83 12.22 2.01 -2.76
CA PRO A 83 12.51 3.26 -3.43
C PRO A 83 13.48 3.05 -4.60
N ILE A 84 13.21 3.73 -5.71
CA ILE A 84 14.10 3.82 -6.86
C ILE A 84 14.75 5.19 -6.83
N SER A 85 16.06 5.25 -6.62
CA SER A 85 16.80 6.51 -6.56
C SER A 85 16.95 7.20 -7.91
N LYS A 86 16.88 6.44 -9.00
CA LYS A 86 16.94 6.95 -10.37
C LYS A 86 16.38 5.95 -11.38
N VAL A 87 15.52 6.43 -12.28
CA VAL A 87 15.10 5.74 -13.49
C VAL A 87 15.83 6.37 -14.67
N THR A 88 16.60 5.58 -15.41
CA THR A 88 17.19 6.04 -16.67
C THR A 88 16.15 5.95 -17.78
N PHE A 89 16.15 6.90 -18.71
CA PHE A 89 15.28 6.86 -19.88
C PHE A 89 16.02 7.37 -21.11
N ASP A 90 16.02 6.58 -22.18
CA ASP A 90 16.60 6.96 -23.47
C ASP A 90 15.90 6.24 -24.62
N ASN A 91 15.43 6.99 -25.62
CA ASN A 91 14.84 6.44 -26.85
C ASN A 91 13.76 5.36 -26.61
N GLY A 92 12.85 5.62 -25.66
CA GLY A 92 11.77 4.70 -25.31
C GLY A 92 12.18 3.57 -24.38
N LYS A 93 13.47 3.42 -24.07
CA LYS A 93 13.98 2.43 -23.12
C LYS A 93 14.15 3.05 -21.74
N PHE A 94 13.92 2.26 -20.70
CA PHE A 94 14.14 2.65 -19.32
C PHE A 94 14.79 1.56 -18.51
N SER A 95 15.50 1.94 -17.46
CA SER A 95 16.04 0.98 -16.50
C SER A 95 16.25 1.58 -15.13
N PHE A 96 16.29 0.70 -14.13
CA PHE A 96 16.70 1.02 -12.77
C PHE A 96 17.22 -0.23 -12.06
N SER A 97 17.85 -0.04 -10.91
CA SER A 97 18.23 -1.10 -9.99
C SER A 97 17.85 -0.74 -8.57
N ILE A 98 17.57 -1.75 -7.75
CA ILE A 98 17.26 -1.62 -6.33
C ILE A 98 17.99 -2.73 -5.54
N PRO A 99 18.44 -2.45 -4.31
CA PRO A 99 19.10 -3.44 -3.47
C PRO A 99 18.12 -4.56 -3.06
N PRO A 100 18.66 -5.74 -2.68
CA PRO A 100 17.86 -6.79 -2.05
C PRO A 100 17.21 -6.27 -0.74
N GLN A 101 16.07 -6.84 -0.38
CA GLN A 101 15.33 -6.52 0.83
C GLN A 101 15.18 -7.74 1.76
N TRP A 102 14.63 -8.82 1.22
CA TRP A 102 14.39 -10.08 1.95
C TRP A 102 15.11 -11.26 1.29
N GLU A 103 15.64 -11.05 0.10
CA GLU A 103 16.49 -11.97 -0.64
C GLU A 103 17.78 -12.23 0.15
N SER A 104 18.25 -13.47 0.17
CA SER A 104 19.49 -13.86 0.87
C SER A 104 20.76 -13.42 0.15
N GLU A 105 20.65 -13.11 -1.14
CA GLU A 105 21.76 -12.73 -2.00
C GLU A 105 21.96 -11.21 -2.01
N ASP A 106 23.22 -10.78 -2.05
CA ASP A 106 23.60 -9.36 -2.03
C ASP A 106 23.51 -8.64 -3.39
N LYS A 107 22.98 -9.30 -4.42
CA LYS A 107 22.90 -8.73 -5.77
C LYS A 107 21.68 -7.82 -5.90
N ASP A 108 21.88 -6.65 -6.49
CA ASP A 108 20.76 -5.78 -6.86
C ASP A 108 19.81 -6.46 -7.85
N LEU A 109 18.52 -6.25 -7.63
CA LEU A 109 17.52 -6.46 -8.67
C LEU A 109 17.66 -5.35 -9.70
N SER A 110 17.66 -5.69 -10.98
CA SER A 110 17.61 -4.71 -12.06
C SER A 110 16.41 -4.96 -12.97
N LEU A 111 15.88 -3.87 -13.54
CA LEU A 111 14.80 -3.91 -14.50
C LEU A 111 15.21 -3.09 -15.73
N GLU A 112 15.01 -3.67 -16.91
CA GLU A 112 15.17 -2.99 -18.19
C GLU A 112 13.88 -3.15 -19.00
N GLY A 113 13.36 -2.04 -19.53
CA GLY A 113 12.09 -2.03 -20.24
C GLY A 113 12.05 -1.10 -21.42
N THR A 114 11.02 -1.27 -22.24
CA THR A 114 10.65 -0.38 -23.34
C THR A 114 9.23 0.11 -23.10
N LEU A 115 9.02 1.40 -23.30
CA LEU A 115 7.73 2.06 -23.30
C LEU A 115 7.21 2.15 -24.74
N THR A 116 5.98 1.70 -24.94
CA THR A 116 5.24 1.79 -26.20
C THR A 116 3.87 2.42 -25.96
N ALA A 117 3.12 2.68 -27.02
CA ALA A 117 1.74 3.15 -26.90
C ALA A 117 0.81 2.15 -26.17
N ALA A 118 1.14 0.85 -26.19
CA ALA A 118 0.37 -0.21 -25.54
C ALA A 118 0.70 -0.37 -24.04
N GLY A 119 1.80 0.22 -23.58
CA GLY A 119 2.29 0.09 -22.21
C GLY A 119 3.79 -0.17 -22.13
N ILE A 120 4.24 -0.79 -21.05
CA ILE A 120 5.64 -1.15 -20.81
C ILE A 120 5.86 -2.66 -20.96
N SER A 121 7.04 -3.05 -21.39
CA SER A 121 7.46 -4.45 -21.41
C SER A 121 8.97 -4.56 -21.32
N GLY A 122 9.46 -5.66 -20.77
CA GLY A 122 10.90 -5.86 -20.66
C GLY A 122 11.27 -7.05 -19.81
N THR A 123 12.38 -6.90 -19.09
CA THR A 123 13.02 -7.97 -18.32
C THR A 123 13.35 -7.48 -16.92
N ILE A 124 13.10 -8.34 -15.93
CA ILE A 124 13.57 -8.21 -14.56
C ILE A 124 14.66 -9.25 -14.33
N HIS A 125 15.79 -8.82 -13.80
CA HIS A 125 16.84 -9.68 -13.28
C HIS A 125 16.79 -9.65 -11.75
N THR A 126 16.44 -10.78 -11.13
CA THR A 126 16.29 -10.87 -9.68
C THR A 126 17.64 -10.92 -8.98
N SER A 127 17.63 -10.60 -7.68
CA SER A 127 18.79 -10.74 -6.79
C SER A 127 19.33 -12.17 -6.75
N SER A 128 18.44 -13.16 -6.82
CA SER A 128 18.76 -14.59 -6.89
C SER A 128 19.28 -15.06 -8.27
N GLY A 129 19.40 -14.15 -9.25
CA GLY A 129 20.00 -14.41 -10.57
C GLY A 129 19.03 -14.92 -11.63
N GLN A 130 17.75 -15.07 -11.34
CA GLN A 130 16.74 -15.42 -12.33
C GLN A 130 16.38 -14.21 -13.20
N THR A 131 15.82 -14.51 -14.37
CA THR A 131 15.44 -13.51 -15.35
C THR A 131 14.03 -13.79 -15.81
N TYR A 132 13.16 -12.79 -15.71
CA TYR A 132 11.74 -12.91 -16.05
C TYR A 132 11.31 -11.79 -16.99
N ALA A 133 10.51 -12.15 -17.99
CA ALA A 133 9.85 -11.17 -18.83
C ALA A 133 8.70 -10.52 -18.06
N PHE A 134 8.45 -9.23 -18.30
CA PHE A 134 7.29 -8.54 -17.77
C PHE A 134 6.55 -7.75 -18.86
N THR A 135 5.26 -7.54 -18.61
CA THR A 135 4.43 -6.56 -19.33
C THR A 135 3.73 -5.69 -18.31
N GLY A 136 3.34 -4.47 -18.68
CA GLY A 136 2.61 -3.60 -17.79
C GLY A 136 1.78 -2.56 -18.53
N VAL A 137 0.67 -2.19 -17.91
CA VAL A 137 -0.27 -1.18 -18.40
C VAL A 137 -0.36 -0.05 -17.38
N LYS A 138 -0.86 1.12 -17.80
CA LYS A 138 -1.09 2.21 -16.85
C LYS A 138 -2.13 1.77 -15.81
N ALA A 139 -1.78 1.94 -14.54
CA ALA A 139 -2.69 1.66 -13.45
C ALA A 139 -3.81 2.73 -13.43
N PRO A 140 -5.08 2.35 -13.22
CA PRO A 140 -6.18 3.31 -13.16
C PRO A 140 -6.05 4.22 -11.93
N ASP A 141 -6.48 5.49 -12.00
CA ASP A 141 -6.37 6.41 -10.84
C ASP A 141 -7.38 6.10 -9.71
N LEU A 142 -8.49 5.44 -10.05
CA LEU A 142 -9.58 5.05 -9.13
C LEU A 142 -10.19 6.21 -8.33
N ILE A 143 -10.13 7.42 -8.87
CA ILE A 143 -10.77 8.60 -8.29
C ILE A 143 -12.29 8.44 -8.37
N ARG A 144 -12.97 8.53 -7.21
CA ARG A 144 -14.43 8.60 -7.15
C ARG A 144 -14.87 10.05 -7.16
N THR A 145 -15.83 10.38 -8.02
CA THR A 145 -16.38 11.74 -8.17
C THR A 145 -17.51 12.05 -7.19
N SER A 146 -18.00 11.05 -6.46
CA SER A 146 -19.05 11.17 -5.46
C SER A 146 -18.78 10.26 -4.27
N VAL A 147 -19.28 10.65 -3.09
CA VAL A 147 -19.25 9.80 -1.91
C VAL A 147 -20.06 8.53 -2.17
N PRO A 148 -19.52 7.33 -1.89
CA PRO A 148 -20.26 6.09 -2.09
C PRO A 148 -21.53 6.03 -1.25
N VAL A 149 -22.59 5.49 -1.85
CA VAL A 149 -23.81 5.13 -1.13
C VAL A 149 -23.61 3.73 -0.55
N TRP A 150 -23.68 3.60 0.77
CA TRP A 150 -23.40 2.34 1.44
C TRP A 150 -24.59 1.37 1.39
N GLY A 151 -24.28 0.10 1.14
CA GLY A 151 -25.17 -1.05 1.21
C GLY A 151 -25.59 -1.43 2.64
N LYS A 152 -26.19 -2.61 2.76
CA LYS A 152 -26.43 -3.21 4.08
C LYS A 152 -25.16 -3.94 4.53
N PRO A 153 -24.81 -3.93 5.83
CA PRO A 153 -23.76 -4.78 6.36
C PRO A 153 -24.07 -6.26 6.12
N VAL A 154 -23.06 -7.03 5.71
CA VAL A 154 -23.09 -8.46 5.43
C VAL A 154 -22.04 -9.15 6.28
N ARG A 155 -22.42 -10.22 6.98
CA ARG A 155 -21.47 -11.06 7.69
C ARG A 155 -20.78 -11.99 6.69
N LEU A 156 -19.49 -11.76 6.43
CA LEU A 156 -18.72 -12.55 5.46
C LEU A 156 -18.36 -13.94 5.98
N PHE A 157 -18.25 -14.09 7.30
CA PHE A 157 -17.99 -15.37 7.93
C PHE A 157 -19.21 -15.87 8.69
N ASN A 158 -19.65 -17.09 8.38
CA ASN A 158 -20.89 -17.65 8.91
C ASN A 158 -20.76 -18.24 10.33
N GLY A 159 -19.53 -18.38 10.85
CA GLY A 159 -19.27 -18.94 12.18
C GLY A 159 -19.47 -20.45 12.28
N LYS A 160 -19.56 -21.17 11.16
CA LYS A 160 -19.84 -22.62 11.14
C LYS A 160 -18.84 -23.40 10.28
N ASP A 161 -18.55 -22.91 9.08
CA ASP A 161 -17.71 -23.57 8.11
C ASP A 161 -17.07 -22.54 7.14
N LEU A 162 -16.37 -23.03 6.12
CA LEU A 162 -15.69 -22.20 5.12
C LEU A 162 -16.58 -21.86 3.91
N SER A 163 -17.89 -22.04 3.96
CA SER A 163 -18.77 -21.65 2.84
C SER A 163 -18.58 -20.16 2.53
N GLY A 164 -18.32 -19.83 1.26
CA GLY A 164 -17.97 -18.47 0.84
C GLY A 164 -16.47 -18.14 0.93
N TRP A 165 -15.63 -19.11 1.29
CA TRP A 165 -14.18 -18.97 1.41
C TRP A 165 -13.45 -20.10 0.67
N LYS A 166 -12.26 -19.77 0.14
CA LYS A 166 -11.41 -20.70 -0.60
C LYS A 166 -9.96 -20.58 -0.13
N ALA A 167 -9.36 -21.72 0.20
CA ALA A 167 -7.92 -21.80 0.46
C ALA A 167 -7.13 -21.81 -0.86
N LEU A 168 -6.03 -21.08 -0.89
CA LEU A 168 -5.07 -21.02 -1.99
C LEU A 168 -3.96 -22.05 -1.77
N GLY A 169 -4.32 -23.33 -1.91
CA GLY A 169 -3.44 -24.46 -1.64
C GLY A 169 -4.14 -25.54 -0.84
N GLU A 170 -3.36 -26.39 -0.18
CA GLU A 170 -3.89 -27.37 0.77
C GLU A 170 -4.49 -26.65 1.98
N ASN A 171 -5.78 -26.86 2.23
CA ASN A 171 -6.50 -26.12 3.28
C ASN A 171 -6.09 -26.57 4.69
N GLN A 172 -5.58 -25.63 5.49
CA GLN A 172 -5.38 -25.79 6.94
C GLN A 172 -6.40 -25.01 7.78
N TRP A 173 -7.25 -24.18 7.17
CA TRP A 173 -8.20 -23.36 7.89
C TRP A 173 -9.33 -24.21 8.44
N ILE A 174 -9.66 -23.97 9.70
CA ILE A 174 -10.74 -24.65 10.42
C ILE A 174 -11.66 -23.64 11.10
N VAL A 175 -12.86 -24.09 11.44
CA VAL A 175 -13.77 -23.35 12.31
C VAL A 175 -13.80 -24.02 13.67
N LYS A 176 -13.39 -23.31 14.72
CA LYS A 176 -13.42 -23.78 16.11
C LYS A 176 -14.24 -22.83 16.95
N ASP A 177 -15.32 -23.31 17.56
CA ASP A 177 -16.19 -22.52 18.45
C ASP A 177 -16.69 -21.20 17.81
N GLY A 178 -16.96 -21.24 16.50
CA GLY A 178 -17.40 -20.07 15.73
C GLY A 178 -16.31 -19.06 15.37
N ILE A 179 -15.03 -19.45 15.54
CA ILE A 179 -13.84 -18.67 15.17
C ILE A 179 -13.18 -19.34 13.96
N LEU A 180 -12.80 -18.52 12.97
CA LEU A 180 -12.01 -18.96 11.83
C LEU A 180 -10.54 -19.01 12.26
N THR A 181 -9.89 -20.15 12.16
CA THR A 181 -8.55 -20.38 12.73
C THR A 181 -7.61 -20.98 11.68
N SER A 182 -6.42 -20.39 11.54
CA SER A 182 -5.25 -21.02 10.95
C SER A 182 -4.32 -21.47 12.09
N PRO A 183 -4.17 -22.78 12.36
CA PRO A 183 -3.41 -23.26 13.51
C PRO A 183 -1.89 -23.20 13.34
N HIS A 184 -1.42 -23.06 12.09
CA HIS A 184 0.00 -22.98 11.71
C HIS A 184 0.12 -22.27 10.35
N SER A 185 1.35 -21.98 9.92
CA SER A 185 1.65 -21.54 8.56
C SER A 185 1.12 -22.54 7.52
N GLY A 186 0.43 -22.05 6.49
CA GLY A 186 -0.10 -22.88 5.41
C GLY A 186 -0.68 -22.03 4.27
N ALA A 187 -1.78 -22.47 3.68
CA ALA A 187 -2.46 -21.77 2.60
C ALA A 187 -3.04 -20.42 3.04
N ASN A 188 -3.06 -19.49 2.10
CA ASN A 188 -3.79 -18.24 2.19
C ASN A 188 -5.29 -18.47 2.01
N LEU A 189 -6.16 -17.63 2.59
CA LEU A 189 -7.63 -17.78 2.49
C LEU A 189 -8.27 -16.57 1.85
N ILE A 190 -9.12 -16.78 0.85
CA ILE A 190 -9.81 -15.70 0.14
C ILE A 190 -11.32 -15.87 0.22
N SER A 191 -12.06 -14.77 0.27
CA SER A 191 -13.51 -14.79 0.08
C SER A 191 -13.85 -15.09 -1.38
N GLU A 192 -14.94 -15.83 -1.63
CA GLU A 192 -15.45 -16.05 -2.98
C GLU A 192 -16.12 -14.80 -3.55
N GLN A 193 -16.74 -13.98 -2.68
CA GLN A 193 -17.28 -12.68 -3.06
C GLN A 193 -16.17 -11.67 -3.30
N THR A 194 -16.39 -10.77 -4.26
CA THR A 194 -15.50 -9.67 -4.61
C THR A 194 -16.18 -8.32 -4.41
N PHE A 195 -15.38 -7.29 -4.11
CA PHE A 195 -15.86 -5.98 -3.70
C PHE A 195 -15.06 -4.86 -4.38
N THR A 196 -15.73 -3.74 -4.65
CA THR A 196 -15.10 -2.49 -5.08
C THR A 196 -14.81 -1.62 -3.85
N ASP A 197 -15.69 -0.67 -3.55
CA ASP A 197 -15.59 0.22 -2.40
C ASP A 197 -16.38 -0.40 -1.23
N PHE A 198 -15.84 -0.34 -0.02
CA PHE A 198 -16.47 -0.98 1.15
C PHE A 198 -16.01 -0.38 2.49
N LYS A 199 -16.79 -0.69 3.53
CA LYS A 199 -16.34 -0.66 4.92
C LYS A 199 -16.18 -2.09 5.41
N LEU A 200 -15.06 -2.43 6.04
CA LEU A 200 -14.76 -3.75 6.59
C LEU A 200 -14.52 -3.62 8.09
N HIS A 201 -15.24 -4.41 8.88
CA HIS A 201 -14.91 -4.69 10.27
C HIS A 201 -14.37 -6.12 10.37
N VAL A 202 -13.26 -6.29 11.09
CA VAL A 202 -12.68 -7.60 11.37
C VAL A 202 -12.06 -7.62 12.76
N GLU A 203 -12.34 -8.68 13.52
CA GLU A 203 -11.66 -8.97 14.77
C GLU A 203 -10.69 -10.13 14.58
N PHE A 204 -9.50 -10.01 15.15
CA PHE A 204 -8.46 -11.02 15.01
C PHE A 204 -7.61 -11.16 16.27
N ARG A 205 -6.95 -12.30 16.41
CA ARG A 205 -6.01 -12.60 17.48
C ARG A 205 -4.93 -13.52 16.95
N TYR A 206 -3.68 -13.24 17.31
CA TYR A 206 -2.53 -14.05 16.92
C TYR A 206 -1.76 -14.60 18.13
N GLN A 207 -0.91 -15.59 17.87
CA GLN A 207 0.07 -16.10 18.81
C GLN A 207 1.38 -15.31 18.72
N LYS A 208 2.24 -15.46 19.72
CA LYS A 208 3.56 -14.82 19.73
C LYS A 208 4.37 -15.18 18.48
N ASN A 209 5.10 -14.21 17.92
CA ASN A 209 5.90 -14.31 16.70
C ASN A 209 5.10 -14.61 15.42
N SER A 210 3.79 -14.36 15.41
CA SER A 210 2.98 -14.55 14.19
C SER A 210 2.98 -13.28 13.34
N ASN A 211 2.81 -13.48 12.04
CA ASN A 211 2.57 -12.48 11.03
C ASN A 211 1.42 -12.95 10.13
N SER A 212 0.60 -12.01 9.69
CA SER A 212 -0.57 -12.20 8.84
C SER A 212 -0.93 -10.85 8.22
N GLY A 213 -2.04 -10.77 7.51
CA GLY A 213 -2.48 -9.53 6.88
C GLY A 213 -3.90 -9.64 6.40
N VAL A 214 -4.59 -8.50 6.38
CA VAL A 214 -5.89 -8.36 5.73
C VAL A 214 -5.69 -7.64 4.41
N TYR A 215 -5.75 -8.38 3.32
CA TYR A 215 -5.63 -7.85 1.97
C TYR A 215 -6.99 -7.35 1.49
N LEU A 216 -7.04 -6.04 1.28
CA LEU A 216 -8.19 -5.35 0.72
C LEU A 216 -8.22 -5.56 -0.80
N ARG A 217 -9.33 -6.08 -1.31
CA ARG A 217 -9.49 -6.49 -2.71
C ARG A 217 -8.42 -7.50 -3.18
N GLY A 218 -7.81 -8.24 -2.26
CA GLY A 218 -6.71 -9.16 -2.56
C GLY A 218 -5.40 -8.48 -2.96
N ARG A 219 -5.26 -7.16 -2.74
CA ARG A 219 -4.18 -6.34 -3.31
C ARG A 219 -3.45 -5.44 -2.32
N TYR A 220 -4.14 -4.94 -1.30
CA TYR A 220 -3.54 -4.01 -0.34
C TYR A 220 -3.55 -4.60 1.06
N GLU A 221 -2.38 -5.00 1.54
CA GLU A 221 -2.22 -5.59 2.86
C GLU A 221 -2.31 -4.52 3.96
N THR A 222 -3.29 -4.67 4.85
CA THR A 222 -3.26 -4.07 6.18
C THR A 222 -2.56 -5.03 7.12
N GLN A 223 -1.38 -4.63 7.60
CA GLN A 223 -0.42 -5.51 8.27
C GLN A 223 -0.88 -5.99 9.64
N ILE A 224 -0.73 -7.29 9.92
CA ILE A 224 -0.91 -7.91 11.23
C ILE A 224 0.40 -8.60 11.62
N ILE A 225 1.11 -8.06 12.61
CA ILE A 225 2.36 -8.65 13.07
C ILE A 225 2.51 -8.50 14.59
N ASP A 226 3.11 -9.49 15.23
CA ASP A 226 3.52 -9.42 16.63
C ASP A 226 4.76 -8.53 16.78
N ASN A 227 4.55 -7.22 16.90
CA ASN A 227 5.60 -6.25 17.23
C ASN A 227 5.36 -5.61 18.62
N PRO A 228 6.43 -5.20 19.33
CA PRO A 228 6.28 -4.46 20.58
C PRO A 228 5.52 -3.14 20.39
N LYS A 229 4.67 -2.79 21.35
CA LYS A 229 3.95 -1.50 21.36
C LYS A 229 4.88 -0.28 21.46
N THR A 230 6.11 -0.48 21.94
CA THR A 230 7.14 0.56 22.07
C THR A 230 7.88 0.84 20.76
N GLU A 231 7.66 0.05 19.71
CA GLU A 231 8.29 0.29 18.41
C GLU A 231 7.80 1.61 17.81
N HIS A 232 8.71 2.27 17.09
CA HIS A 232 8.32 3.42 16.27
C HIS A 232 7.40 2.93 15.13
N PRO A 233 6.28 3.63 14.84
CA PRO A 233 5.42 3.26 13.73
C PRO A 233 6.17 3.13 12.41
N SER A 234 5.83 2.09 11.66
CA SER A 234 6.41 1.78 10.34
C SER A 234 5.35 1.09 9.49
N SER A 235 5.41 1.27 8.18
CA SER A 235 4.51 0.61 7.22
C SER A 235 4.66 -0.91 7.20
N HIS A 236 5.73 -1.45 7.80
CA HIS A 236 5.96 -2.90 7.93
C HIS A 236 5.43 -3.50 9.23
N LEU A 237 4.96 -2.65 10.14
CA LEU A 237 4.46 -3.04 11.46
C LEU A 237 2.93 -2.97 11.51
N PHE A 238 2.36 -3.40 12.64
CA PHE A 238 0.92 -3.50 12.86
C PHE A 238 0.15 -2.26 12.37
N GLY A 239 -0.86 -2.50 11.52
CA GLY A 239 -1.77 -1.47 11.03
C GLY A 239 -1.23 -0.60 9.88
N GLY A 240 0.01 -0.80 9.45
CA GLY A 240 0.52 -0.20 8.21
C GLY A 240 -0.13 -0.78 6.97
N ILE A 241 -0.22 0.03 5.90
CA ILE A 241 -0.42 -0.52 4.56
C ILE A 241 0.95 -0.93 4.06
N TYR A 242 1.17 -2.24 3.92
CA TYR A 242 2.50 -2.83 3.85
C TYR A 242 3.39 -2.18 2.79
N GLY A 243 4.50 -1.57 3.23
CA GLY A 243 5.46 -0.89 2.35
C GLY A 243 5.07 0.51 1.86
N PHE A 244 3.88 1.02 2.18
CA PHE A 244 3.41 2.32 1.70
C PHE A 244 3.04 3.30 2.80
N LEU A 245 2.05 2.96 3.63
CA LEU A 245 1.46 3.91 4.57
C LEU A 245 1.82 3.55 6.00
N VAL A 246 2.43 4.52 6.68
CA VAL A 246 2.86 4.39 8.07
C VAL A 246 1.70 4.80 8.98
N PRO A 247 1.31 3.99 9.98
CA PRO A 247 0.31 4.40 10.95
C PRO A 247 0.85 5.57 11.81
N ASN A 248 -0.02 6.49 12.21
CA ASN A 248 0.39 7.67 12.98
C ASN A 248 0.74 7.37 14.46
N GLU A 249 0.29 6.22 15.00
CA GLU A 249 0.61 5.72 16.33
C GLU A 249 0.57 4.19 16.38
N MET A 250 1.30 3.60 17.34
CA MET A 250 1.33 2.15 17.55
C MET A 250 0.29 1.73 18.59
N VAL A 251 -0.78 1.07 18.15
CA VAL A 251 -1.94 0.67 18.99
C VAL A 251 -2.13 -0.83 19.10
N VAL A 252 -1.08 -1.60 18.76
CA VAL A 252 -1.03 -3.05 18.88
C VAL A 252 -1.23 -3.50 20.35
N LEU A 253 -1.96 -4.59 20.52
CA LEU A 253 -2.16 -5.31 21.77
C LEU A 253 -1.26 -6.55 21.83
N ASN A 254 -1.13 -7.15 23.01
CA ASN A 254 -0.26 -8.31 23.17
C ASN A 254 -0.82 -9.54 22.44
N PRO A 255 0.05 -10.51 22.06
CA PRO A 255 -0.39 -11.83 21.60
C PRO A 255 -1.45 -12.44 22.53
N GLY A 256 -2.42 -13.13 21.94
CA GLY A 256 -3.54 -13.71 22.70
C GLY A 256 -4.67 -12.75 23.04
N GLN A 257 -4.56 -11.45 22.72
CA GLN A 257 -5.65 -10.48 22.86
C GLN A 257 -6.39 -10.29 21.54
N TRP A 258 -7.71 -10.09 21.62
CA TRP A 258 -8.51 -9.72 20.45
C TRP A 258 -8.24 -8.27 20.07
N GLN A 259 -7.99 -8.08 18.78
CA GLN A 259 -7.74 -6.80 18.13
C GLN A 259 -8.81 -6.56 17.07
N THR A 260 -8.95 -5.30 16.67
CA THR A 260 -9.99 -4.88 15.72
C THR A 260 -9.37 -4.01 14.64
N PHE A 261 -9.83 -4.22 13.40
CA PHE A 261 -9.71 -3.24 12.34
C PHE A 261 -11.10 -2.85 11.83
N ASP A 262 -11.33 -1.54 11.75
CA ASP A 262 -12.40 -0.93 10.97
C ASP A 262 -11.75 -0.16 9.82
N ILE A 263 -11.96 -0.65 8.60
CA ILE A 263 -11.31 -0.15 7.38
C ILE A 263 -12.37 0.40 6.44
N THR A 264 -12.20 1.62 5.95
CA THR A 264 -12.99 2.16 4.85
C THR A 264 -12.08 2.30 3.64
N LEU A 265 -12.44 1.67 2.52
CA LEU A 265 -11.74 1.78 1.24
C LEU A 265 -12.69 2.32 0.17
N VAL A 266 -12.31 3.44 -0.45
CA VAL A 266 -13.05 4.09 -1.55
C VAL A 266 -12.06 4.39 -2.68
N GLY A 267 -12.15 3.64 -3.78
CA GLY A 267 -11.07 3.62 -4.76
C GLY A 267 -9.76 3.16 -4.11
N ARG A 268 -8.76 4.04 -4.04
CA ARG A 268 -7.50 3.86 -3.29
C ARG A 268 -7.43 4.61 -1.97
N ILE A 269 -8.46 5.37 -1.63
CA ILE A 269 -8.47 6.16 -0.41
C ILE A 269 -8.86 5.27 0.76
N VAL A 270 -7.94 5.10 1.70
CA VAL A 270 -8.08 4.22 2.86
C VAL A 270 -8.12 5.01 4.16
N THR A 271 -9.00 4.59 5.06
CA THR A 271 -8.97 4.92 6.48
C THR A 271 -8.90 3.62 7.26
N VAL A 272 -7.96 3.53 8.21
CA VAL A 272 -7.79 2.39 9.10
C VAL A 272 -7.95 2.87 10.54
N VAL A 273 -8.95 2.31 11.22
CA VAL A 273 -9.11 2.42 12.66
C VAL A 273 -8.73 1.09 13.27
N ALA A 274 -7.72 1.09 14.14
CA ALA A 274 -7.28 -0.09 14.85
C ALA A 274 -7.53 0.08 16.35
N ASN A 275 -8.17 -0.90 16.98
CA ASN A 275 -8.44 -0.89 18.42
C ASN A 275 -9.11 0.43 18.90
N GLY A 276 -10.02 0.96 18.10
CA GLY A 276 -10.75 2.21 18.36
C GLY A 276 -9.97 3.51 18.09
N LYS A 277 -8.76 3.44 17.54
CA LYS A 277 -7.90 4.60 17.20
C LYS A 277 -7.69 4.71 15.70
N THR A 278 -7.92 5.90 15.13
CA THR A 278 -7.66 6.15 13.70
C THR A 278 -6.16 6.30 13.46
N ILE A 279 -5.55 5.28 12.88
CA ILE A 279 -4.10 5.21 12.64
C ILE A 279 -3.70 5.62 11.23
N ILE A 280 -4.60 5.49 10.27
CA ILE A 280 -4.45 6.01 8.90
C ILE A 280 -5.77 6.69 8.54
N CYS A 281 -5.73 7.94 8.07
CA CYS A 281 -6.92 8.74 7.82
C CYS A 281 -6.92 9.28 6.39
N ASN A 282 -7.86 8.80 5.56
CA ASN A 282 -8.13 9.30 4.22
C ASN A 282 -6.88 9.46 3.33
N GLN A 283 -5.99 8.45 3.35
CA GLN A 283 -4.75 8.45 2.57
C GLN A 283 -4.90 7.60 1.31
N GLU A 284 -4.21 7.98 0.23
CA GLU A 284 -4.16 7.19 -0.99
C GLU A 284 -3.15 6.04 -0.85
N ILE A 285 -3.57 4.81 -1.13
CA ILE A 285 -2.67 3.67 -1.31
C ILE A 285 -2.06 3.78 -2.73
N PRO A 286 -0.73 3.91 -2.88
CA PRO A 286 -0.12 4.16 -4.19
C PRO A 286 -0.37 3.04 -5.21
N GLY A 287 -0.25 1.78 -4.78
CA GLY A 287 -0.44 0.61 -5.63
C GLY A 287 -0.57 -0.68 -4.82
N ILE A 288 -0.55 -1.81 -5.51
CA ILE A 288 -0.61 -3.14 -4.86
C ILE A 288 0.58 -3.36 -3.92
N THR A 289 0.35 -4.04 -2.80
CA THR A 289 1.42 -4.49 -1.89
C THR A 289 1.98 -5.83 -2.36
N GLY A 290 3.14 -6.23 -1.84
CA GLY A 290 3.61 -7.61 -2.05
C GLY A 290 2.59 -8.62 -1.56
N GLY A 291 2.59 -9.80 -2.17
CA GLY A 291 1.61 -10.85 -1.85
C GLY A 291 0.23 -10.65 -2.49
N ALA A 292 0.00 -9.57 -3.27
CA ALA A 292 -1.24 -9.38 -4.02
C ALA A 292 -1.56 -10.57 -4.93
N LEU A 293 -2.86 -10.78 -5.21
CA LEU A 293 -3.34 -11.85 -6.10
C LEU A 293 -3.16 -11.51 -7.57
N ASP A 294 -3.32 -10.23 -7.92
CA ASP A 294 -3.22 -9.70 -9.27
C ASP A 294 -2.94 -8.18 -9.23
N SER A 295 -2.60 -7.60 -10.38
CA SER A 295 -2.39 -6.15 -10.55
C SER A 295 -3.61 -5.44 -11.13
N ASN A 296 -4.79 -6.05 -11.17
CA ASN A 296 -5.98 -5.49 -11.81
C ASN A 296 -6.71 -4.54 -10.84
N GLU A 297 -6.08 -3.44 -10.43
CA GLU A 297 -6.62 -2.56 -9.37
C GLU A 297 -8.00 -1.96 -9.71
N GLY A 298 -8.36 -1.88 -10.99
CA GLY A 298 -9.69 -1.44 -11.45
C GLY A 298 -10.83 -2.39 -11.13
N GLU A 299 -10.54 -3.68 -10.96
CA GLU A 299 -11.56 -4.71 -10.82
C GLU A 299 -11.96 -4.93 -9.35
N PRO A 300 -13.19 -5.42 -9.10
CA PRO A 300 -13.56 -5.95 -7.80
C PRO A 300 -12.58 -7.04 -7.36
N GLY A 301 -12.31 -7.15 -6.06
CA GLY A 301 -11.41 -8.17 -5.52
C GLY A 301 -11.89 -8.74 -4.19
N PRO A 302 -11.38 -9.91 -3.77
CA PRO A 302 -11.83 -10.58 -2.55
C PRO A 302 -11.27 -9.91 -1.28
N ILE A 303 -11.79 -10.28 -0.12
CA ILE A 303 -11.03 -10.16 1.13
C ILE A 303 -10.10 -11.36 1.22
N TYR A 304 -8.83 -11.12 1.52
CA TYR A 304 -7.80 -12.15 1.57
C TYR A 304 -7.07 -12.07 2.91
N PHE A 305 -6.96 -13.21 3.62
CA PHE A 305 -6.16 -13.38 4.82
C PHE A 305 -4.88 -14.17 4.54
N GLN A 306 -3.75 -13.57 4.90
CA GLN A 306 -2.44 -14.23 4.86
C GLN A 306 -2.35 -15.28 5.97
N GLY A 307 -2.08 -16.54 5.60
CA GLY A 307 -2.09 -17.70 6.49
C GLY A 307 -0.77 -18.45 6.56
N ASP A 308 0.27 -17.98 5.88
CA ASP A 308 1.56 -18.64 5.70
C ASP A 308 2.63 -18.19 6.72
N HIS A 309 2.37 -17.20 7.58
CA HIS A 309 3.36 -16.65 8.53
C HIS A 309 2.99 -16.79 10.02
N GLY A 310 2.21 -17.83 10.37
CA GLY A 310 2.00 -18.26 11.75
C GLY A 310 0.52 -18.40 12.14
N PRO A 311 0.24 -18.81 13.40
CA PRO A 311 -1.13 -19.02 13.86
C PRO A 311 -1.91 -17.71 13.99
N ILE A 312 -3.12 -17.69 13.42
CA ILE A 312 -4.02 -16.53 13.42
C ILE A 312 -5.48 -16.98 13.53
N GLU A 313 -6.26 -16.19 14.25
CA GLU A 313 -7.70 -16.39 14.42
C GLU A 313 -8.46 -15.13 14.02
N PHE A 314 -9.61 -15.32 13.38
CA PHE A 314 -10.52 -14.26 12.96
C PHE A 314 -11.95 -14.53 13.42
N ARG A 315 -12.67 -13.47 13.76
CA ARG A 315 -14.12 -13.50 13.98
C ARG A 315 -14.76 -12.17 13.60
N ASN A 316 -16.08 -12.15 13.65
CA ASN A 316 -16.88 -10.94 13.40
C ASN A 316 -16.46 -10.20 12.11
N ILE A 317 -16.33 -10.95 11.01
CA ILE A 317 -15.94 -10.39 9.71
C ILE A 317 -17.21 -9.83 9.06
N VAL A 318 -17.35 -8.50 9.04
CA VAL A 318 -18.54 -7.81 8.53
C VAL A 318 -18.13 -6.79 7.49
N ILE A 319 -18.73 -6.85 6.31
CA ILE A 319 -18.48 -5.90 5.23
C ILE A 319 -19.74 -5.11 4.88
N THR A 320 -19.61 -3.82 4.62
CA THR A 320 -20.67 -2.97 4.07
C THR A 320 -20.21 -2.49 2.69
N PRO A 321 -20.61 -3.17 1.60
CA PRO A 321 -20.19 -2.77 0.25
C PRO A 321 -20.91 -1.49 -0.18
N ALA A 322 -20.32 -0.73 -1.10
CA ALA A 322 -21.02 0.33 -1.83
C ALA A 322 -22.14 -0.27 -2.72
N LYS A 323 -23.19 0.52 -2.97
CA LYS A 323 -24.32 0.19 -3.86
C LYS A 323 -24.06 0.62 -5.30
#